data_AF-A0A8C4PW45-F1
#
_entry.id   AF-A0A8C4PW45-F1
#
_cell.length_a   1.000
_cell.length_b   1.000
_cell.length_c   1.000
_cell.angle_alpha   90.00
_cell.angle_beta   90.00
_cell.angle_gamma   90.00
#
_symmetry.space_group_name_H-M   'P 1'
#
loop_
_entity.id
_entity.type
_entity.pdbx_description
1 polymer ?
#
loop_
_entity_poly.entity_id
_entity_poly.type
_entity_poly.pdbx_seq_one_letter_code
_entity_poly.pdbx_strand_id
1 'polypeptide(L)'
;MAARDAAQDDVYLDTDVVDFIIAKNAVDLIQLTEKNNVSLDIHSSPFPSMCNVSFRPVGPQLDGNGIEDARECFTKLYSDAVADLRGSVVSLENIYPDSAHLDEACQNVEETFTDVIVVRDLRGFRFVGKADQADKAKKHFLACLQRRSTTSSGASVSRNTSSENRGSKTVCSSAVSNDKLRKQEEDRGNNVGNATTSNTKATPMDSAKEDVEVCPICLVPPTEARRLEKCKHVFCRACVERALQIRPACPLCSEPYGQMEGNQPRDGQMSVRTIPTMHLPGYERCGTTEIVYNIPSGTQGAEHPHPGHPYHGTFRTAFLPDNPEGGHVLRLLQRAFKQRLVFTIGTSRTTGMDDVVTWNDIHHKTSIHGGPMLYGYPDPDYLKRVQEELRAKGIF
;
A
#
# COMPACT_ATOMS: atom_id res chain seq x y z
N MET A 1 25.83 34.65 30.21
CA MET A 1 24.83 33.60 29.92
C MET A 1 24.84 33.35 28.42
N ALA A 2 25.06 32.11 28.01
CA ALA A 2 24.91 31.67 26.63
C ALA A 2 24.55 30.19 26.68
N ALA A 3 23.26 29.88 26.74
CA ALA A 3 22.81 28.51 26.50
C ALA A 3 23.11 28.23 25.02
N ARG A 4 24.01 27.27 24.78
CA ARG A 4 24.06 26.61 23.47
C ARG A 4 22.95 25.58 23.51
N ASP A 5 21.86 25.83 22.78
CA ASP A 5 20.96 24.75 22.43
C ASP A 5 21.78 23.72 21.66
N ALA A 6 21.95 22.54 22.26
CA ALA A 6 22.50 21.41 21.53
C ALA A 6 21.44 21.02 20.50
N ALA A 7 21.80 21.04 19.22
CA ALA A 7 20.96 20.45 18.19
C ALA A 7 20.83 18.95 18.53
N GLN A 8 19.63 18.55 18.96
CA GLN A 8 19.29 17.16 19.12
C GLN A 8 19.35 16.53 17.72
N ASP A 9 20.14 15.48 17.52
CA ASP A 9 20.14 14.74 16.24
C ASP A 9 18.79 14.04 16.09
N ASP A 10 17.86 14.70 15.38
CA ASP A 10 16.50 14.23 15.14
C ASP A 10 16.49 13.03 14.19
N VAL A 11 16.55 11.84 14.78
CA VAL A 11 16.43 10.58 14.05
C VAL A 11 14.97 10.33 13.66
N TYR A 12 14.67 10.55 12.39
CA TYR A 12 13.38 10.19 11.80
C TYR A 12 13.35 8.69 11.45
N LEU A 13 12.28 8.02 11.88
CA LEU A 13 12.06 6.58 11.75
C LEU A 13 10.72 6.34 11.06
N ASP A 14 10.62 5.26 10.28
CA ASP A 14 9.43 4.93 9.49
C ASP A 14 8.23 4.63 10.41
N THR A 15 7.11 5.33 10.19
CA THR A 15 5.94 5.24 11.06
C THR A 15 5.34 3.84 11.09
N ASP A 16 5.25 3.17 9.93
CA ASP A 16 4.65 1.83 9.86
C ASP A 16 5.51 0.80 10.64
N VAL A 17 6.83 1.00 10.66
CA VAL A 17 7.78 0.18 11.45
C VAL A 17 7.66 0.49 12.94
N VAL A 18 7.55 1.75 13.34
CA VAL A 18 7.41 2.14 14.76
C VAL A 18 6.06 1.69 15.33
N ASP A 19 4.96 1.84 14.59
CA ASP A 19 3.64 1.32 14.96
C ASP A 19 3.66 -0.21 15.13
N PHE A 20 4.39 -0.93 14.26
CA PHE A 20 4.57 -2.37 14.38
C PHE A 20 5.32 -2.75 15.66
N ILE A 21 6.42 -2.06 16.00
CA ILE A 21 7.19 -2.28 17.23
C ILE A 21 6.32 -2.00 18.47
N ILE A 22 5.54 -0.93 18.48
CA ILE A 22 4.62 -0.60 19.59
C ILE A 22 3.58 -1.72 19.78
N ALA A 23 2.99 -2.21 18.69
CA ALA A 23 1.94 -3.22 18.73
C ALA A 23 2.44 -4.64 19.05
N LYS A 24 3.68 -5.00 18.66
CA LYS A 24 4.19 -6.38 18.71
C LYS A 24 5.33 -6.61 19.71
N ASN A 25 6.08 -5.57 20.08
CA ASN A 25 7.22 -5.62 21.00
C ASN A 25 6.98 -4.84 22.31
N ALA A 26 5.73 -4.65 22.71
CA ALA A 26 5.35 -3.91 23.93
C ALA A 26 6.09 -4.39 25.20
N VAL A 27 6.37 -5.69 25.33
CA VAL A 27 7.13 -6.25 26.46
C VAL A 27 8.60 -5.81 26.43
N ASP A 28 9.22 -5.81 25.25
CA ASP A 28 10.62 -5.36 25.07
C ASP A 28 10.74 -3.85 25.31
N LEU A 29 9.75 -3.07 24.86
CA LEU A 29 9.67 -1.63 25.13
C LEU A 29 9.52 -1.32 26.62
N ILE A 30 8.65 -2.04 27.35
CA ILE A 30 8.51 -1.88 28.80
C ILE A 30 9.85 -2.17 29.48
N GLN A 31 10.48 -3.31 29.20
CA GLN A 31 11.79 -3.67 29.78
C GLN A 31 12.87 -2.64 29.45
N LEU A 32 12.88 -2.07 28.23
CA LEU A 32 13.78 -1.00 27.81
C LEU A 32 13.54 0.28 28.62
N THR A 33 12.29 0.71 28.78
CA THR A 33 11.94 1.92 29.54
C THR A 33 12.26 1.79 31.04
N GLU A 34 11.91 0.66 31.66
CA GLU A 34 12.15 0.39 33.08
C GLU A 34 13.64 0.25 33.39
N LYS A 35 14.37 -0.57 32.63
CA LYS A 35 15.81 -0.84 32.85
C LYS A 35 16.64 0.45 32.78
N ASN A 36 16.32 1.34 31.83
CA ASN A 36 17.09 2.55 31.56
C ASN A 36 16.51 3.80 32.25
N ASN A 37 15.42 3.65 33.01
CA ASN A 37 14.70 4.72 33.72
C ASN A 37 14.29 5.92 32.81
N VAL A 38 13.68 5.62 31.66
CA VAL A 38 13.22 6.61 30.66
C VAL A 38 11.78 6.36 30.21
N SER A 39 11.05 7.41 29.85
CA SER A 39 9.85 7.31 29.01
C SER A 39 10.25 7.33 27.54
N LEU A 40 9.55 6.55 26.71
CA LEU A 40 9.60 6.64 25.27
C LEU A 40 8.49 7.60 24.81
N ASP A 41 8.84 8.59 24.02
CA ASP A 41 7.94 9.63 23.52
C ASP A 41 8.05 9.73 21.99
N ILE A 42 6.94 9.47 21.29
CA ILE A 42 6.83 9.54 19.83
C ILE A 42 6.21 10.87 19.42
N HIS A 43 6.89 11.62 18.56
CA HIS A 43 6.42 12.88 17.99
C HIS A 43 6.13 12.70 16.50
N SER A 44 5.02 13.30 16.03
CA SER A 44 4.73 13.40 14.61
C SER A 44 5.86 14.11 13.87
N SER A 45 6.43 13.49 12.84
CA SER A 45 7.34 14.19 11.94
C SER A 45 6.56 15.18 11.06
N PRO A 46 7.19 16.23 10.51
CA PRO A 46 6.68 16.88 9.31
C PRO A 46 6.47 15.90 8.14
N PHE A 47 7.29 14.84 8.03
CA PHE A 47 7.24 13.89 6.91
C PHE A 47 6.09 12.86 7.09
N PRO A 48 5.12 12.72 6.15
CA PRO A 48 3.88 11.91 6.34
C PRO A 48 4.02 10.38 6.45
N SER A 49 5.22 9.85 6.63
CA SER A 49 5.49 8.42 6.89
C SER A 49 6.72 8.24 7.80
N MET A 50 7.04 9.26 8.60
CA MET A 50 8.06 9.19 9.64
C MET A 50 7.52 9.70 10.98
N CYS A 51 8.13 9.26 12.06
CA CYS A 51 8.03 9.87 13.38
C CYS A 51 9.42 10.10 13.97
N ASN A 52 9.51 10.98 14.98
CA ASN A 52 10.69 11.12 15.81
C ASN A 52 10.45 10.34 17.12
N VAL A 53 11.39 9.47 17.50
CA VAL A 53 11.32 8.73 18.77
C VAL A 53 12.38 9.28 19.72
N SER A 54 11.94 9.73 20.88
CA SER A 54 12.77 10.38 21.89
C SER A 54 12.65 9.69 23.25
N PHE A 55 13.68 9.83 24.08
CA PHE A 55 13.71 9.26 25.43
C PHE A 55 13.89 10.36 26.47
N ARG A 56 12.98 10.44 27.46
CA ARG A 56 13.03 11.43 28.55
C ARG A 56 13.24 10.73 29.89
N PRO A 57 14.07 11.26 30.81
CA PRO A 57 14.38 10.58 32.07
C PRO A 57 13.19 10.62 33.05
N VAL A 58 12.91 9.48 33.70
CA VAL A 58 11.85 9.35 34.70
C VAL A 58 12.42 9.66 36.09
N GLY A 59 12.50 10.95 36.42
CA GLY A 59 13.07 11.43 37.67
C GLY A 59 14.59 11.63 37.64
N PRO A 60 15.27 11.69 38.80
CA PRO A 60 16.71 11.95 38.84
C PRO A 60 17.51 10.75 38.32
N GLN A 61 18.28 10.96 37.26
CA GLN A 61 19.27 9.97 36.80
C GLN A 61 20.32 9.77 37.90
N LEU A 62 20.54 8.52 38.30
CA LEU A 62 21.51 8.15 39.34
C LEU A 62 22.93 7.99 38.77
N ASP A 63 23.01 7.60 37.50
CA ASP A 63 24.21 7.33 36.73
C ASP A 63 24.00 7.77 35.26
N GLY A 64 25.00 8.46 34.72
CA GLY A 64 24.89 9.07 33.39
C GLY A 64 25.23 8.09 32.28
N ASN A 65 24.20 7.42 31.72
CA ASN A 65 24.17 6.96 30.31
C ASN A 65 22.81 6.45 29.80
N GLY A 66 21.83 6.15 30.67
CA GLY A 66 20.62 5.39 30.31
C GLY A 66 19.80 5.90 29.10
N ILE A 67 19.86 7.19 28.73
CA ILE A 67 19.24 7.68 27.49
C ILE A 67 19.91 7.10 26.24
N GLU A 68 21.24 7.02 26.21
CA GLU A 68 21.98 6.44 25.09
C GLU A 68 21.88 4.92 25.08
N ASP A 69 21.88 4.27 26.25
CA ASP A 69 21.64 2.82 26.37
C ASP A 69 20.23 2.44 25.86
N ALA A 70 19.23 3.29 26.13
CA ALA A 70 17.88 3.16 25.57
C ALA A 70 17.84 3.38 24.06
N ARG A 71 18.57 4.38 23.53
CA ARG A 71 18.70 4.64 22.09
C ARG A 71 19.36 3.46 21.37
N GLU A 72 20.43 2.87 21.91
CA GLU A 72 21.07 1.68 21.31
C GLU A 72 20.12 0.48 21.31
N CYS A 73 19.47 0.21 22.46
CA CYS A 73 18.52 -0.89 22.59
C CYS A 73 17.33 -0.74 21.62
N PHE A 74 16.80 0.47 21.45
CA PHE A 74 15.71 0.75 20.51
C PHE A 74 16.19 0.72 19.04
N THR A 75 17.39 1.22 18.76
CA THR A 75 18.00 1.15 17.41
C THR A 75 18.15 -0.30 16.95
N LYS A 76 18.52 -1.21 17.87
CA LYS A 76 18.54 -2.64 17.58
C LYS A 76 17.13 -3.18 17.31
N LEU A 77 16.17 -2.93 18.21
CA LEU A 77 14.78 -3.39 18.06
C LEU A 77 14.16 -2.92 16.73
N TYR A 78 14.42 -1.67 16.34
CA TYR A 78 14.04 -1.11 15.05
C TYR A 78 14.76 -1.77 13.87
N SER A 79 16.06 -2.06 13.99
CA SER A 79 16.81 -2.75 12.94
C SER A 79 16.32 -4.19 12.71
N ASP A 80 16.01 -4.91 13.78
CA ASP A 80 15.44 -6.26 13.74
C ASP A 80 14.03 -6.24 13.11
N ALA A 81 13.18 -5.27 13.48
CA ALA A 81 11.87 -5.07 12.85
C ALA A 81 11.97 -4.70 11.35
N VAL A 82 12.87 -3.78 10.97
CA VAL A 82 13.12 -3.44 9.55
C VAL A 82 13.55 -4.67 8.74
N ALA A 83 14.32 -5.59 9.33
CA ALA A 83 14.71 -6.82 8.65
C ALA A 83 13.51 -7.74 8.36
N ASP A 84 12.61 -7.93 9.34
CA ASP A 84 11.38 -8.74 9.21
C ASP A 84 10.32 -8.10 8.28
N LEU A 85 10.33 -6.77 8.13
CA LEU A 85 9.36 -6.00 7.33
C LEU A 85 9.81 -5.71 5.88
N ARG A 86 10.97 -6.21 5.43
CA ARG A 86 11.55 -5.91 4.10
C ARG A 86 10.66 -6.35 2.92
N GLY A 87 9.90 -5.38 2.40
CA GLY A 87 9.05 -5.52 1.21
C GLY A 87 7.55 -5.70 1.52
N SER A 88 7.13 -5.53 2.77
CA SER A 88 5.86 -6.08 3.26
C SER A 88 4.69 -5.10 3.40
N VAL A 89 4.86 -3.80 3.13
CA VAL A 89 3.77 -2.81 3.27
C VAL A 89 2.81 -2.96 2.09
N VAL A 90 1.73 -3.74 2.28
CA VAL A 90 0.76 -3.99 1.21
C VAL A 90 -0.41 -3.00 1.30
N SER A 91 -0.38 -1.93 0.52
CA SER A 91 -1.44 -0.92 0.49
C SER A 91 -2.74 -1.41 -0.17
N LEU A 92 -3.87 -0.88 0.29
CA LEU A 92 -5.21 -1.03 -0.27
C LEU A 92 -5.85 0.36 -0.32
N GLU A 93 -5.61 1.05 -1.43
CA GLU A 93 -5.95 2.47 -1.65
C GLU A 93 -7.41 2.68 -2.10
N ASN A 94 -7.91 3.91 -1.96
CA ASN A 94 -9.20 4.38 -2.49
C ASN A 94 -10.46 3.73 -1.87
N ILE A 95 -10.33 3.07 -0.71
CA ILE A 95 -11.49 2.71 0.12
C ILE A 95 -11.88 3.93 0.96
N TYR A 96 -13.07 4.49 0.70
CA TYR A 96 -13.56 5.66 1.43
C TYR A 96 -13.95 5.30 2.87
N PRO A 97 -13.47 6.04 3.89
CA PRO A 97 -13.63 5.67 5.29
C PRO A 97 -14.94 6.18 5.89
N ASP A 98 -16.01 5.39 5.85
CA ASP A 98 -17.05 5.43 6.90
C ASP A 98 -17.97 4.19 6.91
N SER A 99 -17.63 3.18 7.71
CA SER A 99 -18.58 2.18 8.21
C SER A 99 -17.95 1.31 9.32
N ALA A 100 -18.76 0.91 10.31
CA ALA A 100 -18.35 -0.03 11.37
C ALA A 100 -17.93 -1.43 10.83
N HIS A 101 -18.26 -1.75 9.58
CA HIS A 101 -17.79 -2.97 8.91
C HIS A 101 -16.28 -2.97 8.62
N LEU A 102 -15.67 -1.78 8.48
CA LEU A 102 -14.23 -1.66 8.29
C LEU A 102 -13.47 -1.94 9.59
N ASP A 103 -13.94 -1.40 10.71
CA ASP A 103 -13.31 -1.58 12.03
C ASP A 103 -13.36 -3.05 12.48
N GLU A 104 -14.51 -3.71 12.30
CA GLU A 104 -14.66 -5.16 12.55
C GLU A 104 -13.78 -6.00 11.62
N ALA A 105 -13.58 -5.59 10.36
CA ALA A 105 -12.68 -6.28 9.44
C ALA A 105 -11.19 -6.08 9.81
N CYS A 106 -10.80 -4.90 10.31
CA CYS A 106 -9.47 -4.68 10.87
C CYS A 106 -9.23 -5.58 12.09
N GLN A 107 -10.13 -5.54 13.07
CA GLN A 107 -10.03 -6.35 14.29
C GLN A 107 -9.93 -7.84 13.95
N ASN A 108 -10.76 -8.35 13.04
CA ASN A 108 -10.72 -9.75 12.67
C ASN A 108 -9.44 -10.16 11.90
N VAL A 109 -8.76 -9.22 11.23
CA VAL A 109 -7.42 -9.44 10.67
C VAL A 109 -6.38 -9.53 11.78
N GLU A 110 -6.39 -8.60 12.74
CA GLU A 110 -5.39 -8.56 13.81
C GLU A 110 -5.54 -9.72 14.80
N GLU A 111 -6.77 -10.22 15.00
CA GLU A 111 -7.05 -11.48 15.71
C GLU A 111 -6.58 -12.74 14.96
N THR A 112 -6.56 -12.70 13.61
CA THR A 112 -6.19 -13.86 12.77
C THR A 112 -4.70 -13.90 12.43
N PHE A 113 -4.06 -12.73 12.31
CA PHE A 113 -2.67 -12.55 11.88
C PHE A 113 -1.90 -11.82 12.98
N THR A 114 -1.46 -12.57 14.00
CA THR A 114 -0.70 -12.05 15.16
C THR A 114 0.50 -11.21 14.77
N ASP A 115 1.13 -11.53 13.65
CA ASP A 115 2.38 -10.93 13.15
C ASP A 115 2.11 -9.79 12.12
N VAL A 116 0.89 -9.22 12.12
CA VAL A 116 0.47 -8.12 11.24
C VAL A 116 -0.27 -7.04 12.05
N ILE A 117 -0.15 -5.77 11.65
CA ILE A 117 -1.04 -4.65 12.03
C ILE A 117 -1.77 -4.09 10.81
N VAL A 118 -2.90 -3.42 11.03
CA VAL A 118 -3.67 -2.72 9.99
C VAL A 118 -3.66 -1.22 10.21
N VAL A 119 -2.70 -0.52 9.60
CA VAL A 119 -2.62 0.95 9.66
C VAL A 119 -3.66 1.55 8.69
N ARG A 120 -4.48 2.49 9.18
CA ARG A 120 -5.55 3.16 8.42
C ARG A 120 -5.29 4.65 8.35
N ASP A 121 -5.31 5.23 7.14
CA ASP A 121 -5.21 6.67 6.92
C ASP A 121 -6.20 7.16 5.84
N LEU A 122 -6.06 8.42 5.41
CA LEU A 122 -6.90 9.05 4.39
C LEU A 122 -6.70 8.49 2.97
N ARG A 123 -5.64 7.71 2.73
CA ARG A 123 -5.35 7.06 1.44
C ARG A 123 -5.94 5.64 1.38
N GLY A 124 -6.07 4.98 2.53
CA GLY A 124 -6.72 3.67 2.67
C GLY A 124 -6.15 2.86 3.82
N PHE A 125 -5.89 1.57 3.56
CA PHE A 125 -5.37 0.62 4.55
C PHE A 125 -3.98 0.13 4.14
N ARG A 126 -3.07 -0.05 5.10
CA ARG A 126 -1.77 -0.71 4.93
C ARG A 126 -1.67 -1.90 5.88
N PHE A 127 -1.35 -3.05 5.32
CA PHE A 127 -1.08 -4.27 6.10
C PHE A 127 0.43 -4.36 6.30
N VAL A 128 0.89 -4.31 7.56
CA VAL A 128 2.32 -4.22 7.91
C VAL A 128 2.67 -5.43 8.79
N GLY A 129 3.64 -6.24 8.35
CA GLY A 129 4.05 -7.48 9.00
C GLY A 129 5.02 -8.26 8.11
N LYS A 130 5.15 -9.58 8.28
CA LYS A 130 5.94 -10.41 7.35
C LYS A 130 5.26 -10.49 5.98
N ALA A 131 6.01 -10.41 4.89
CA ALA A 131 5.45 -10.22 3.54
C ALA A 131 4.41 -11.27 3.14
N ASP A 132 4.64 -12.54 3.48
CA ASP A 132 3.69 -13.63 3.22
C ASP A 132 2.45 -13.57 4.13
N GLN A 133 2.52 -12.93 5.29
CA GLN A 133 1.39 -12.72 6.21
C GLN A 133 0.60 -11.46 5.86
N ALA A 134 1.25 -10.33 5.56
CA ALA A 134 0.59 -9.09 5.16
C ALA A 134 -0.28 -9.28 3.89
N ASP A 135 0.23 -10.06 2.93
CA ASP A 135 -0.50 -10.37 1.69
C ASP A 135 -1.64 -11.40 1.89
N LYS A 136 -1.60 -12.23 2.96
CA LYS A 136 -2.73 -13.06 3.40
C LYS A 136 -3.75 -12.24 4.20
N ALA A 137 -3.28 -11.37 5.09
CA ALA A 137 -4.09 -10.47 5.90
C ALA A 137 -4.95 -9.56 5.03
N LYS A 138 -4.38 -8.95 3.97
CA LYS A 138 -5.13 -8.19 2.96
C LYS A 138 -6.22 -9.02 2.27
N LYS A 139 -5.95 -10.29 1.93
CA LYS A 139 -6.93 -11.19 1.30
C LYS A 139 -8.04 -11.60 2.27
N HIS A 140 -7.71 -11.81 3.55
CA HIS A 140 -8.68 -12.10 4.61
C HIS A 140 -9.54 -10.88 4.96
N PHE A 141 -8.97 -9.68 5.01
CA PHE A 141 -9.71 -8.41 5.16
C PHE A 141 -10.81 -8.29 4.10
N LEU A 142 -10.45 -8.46 2.83
CA LEU A 142 -11.38 -8.44 1.71
C LEU A 142 -12.46 -9.54 1.83
N ALA A 143 -12.09 -10.74 2.28
CA ALA A 143 -13.04 -11.83 2.52
C ALA A 143 -14.00 -11.55 3.71
N CYS A 144 -13.53 -10.88 4.77
CA CYS A 144 -14.38 -10.48 5.90
C CYS A 144 -15.42 -9.43 5.49
N LEU A 145 -15.05 -8.48 4.63
CA LEU A 145 -15.99 -7.51 4.06
C LEU A 145 -17.06 -8.20 3.18
N GLN A 146 -16.70 -9.25 2.43
CA GLN A 146 -17.64 -10.02 1.60
C GLN A 146 -18.66 -10.85 2.42
N ARG A 147 -18.28 -11.40 3.58
CA ARG A 147 -19.11 -12.34 4.37
C ARG A 147 -20.42 -11.75 4.93
N ARG A 148 -20.57 -10.42 5.00
CA ARG A 148 -21.81 -9.75 5.48
C ARG A 148 -22.79 -9.36 4.39
N SER A 149 -22.40 -9.36 3.11
CA SER A 149 -23.31 -9.07 1.99
C SER A 149 -24.43 -10.12 1.86
N THR A 150 -24.22 -11.33 2.38
CA THR A 150 -25.17 -12.45 2.33
C THR A 150 -26.15 -12.53 3.51
N THR A 151 -25.93 -11.77 4.60
CA THR A 151 -26.77 -11.85 5.82
C THR A 151 -27.82 -10.76 5.94
N SER A 152 -27.80 -9.74 5.07
CA SER A 152 -28.78 -8.63 5.08
C SER A 152 -30.08 -8.93 4.32
N SER A 153 -30.18 -10.06 3.61
CA SER A 153 -31.29 -10.39 2.70
C SER A 153 -32.14 -11.57 3.20
N GLY A 154 -32.74 -11.47 4.40
CA GLY A 154 -33.58 -12.58 4.90
C GLY A 154 -34.18 -12.51 6.30
N ALA A 155 -34.73 -11.36 6.75
CA ALA A 155 -35.37 -11.29 8.09
C ALA A 155 -36.53 -10.27 8.22
N SER A 156 -37.49 -10.26 7.28
CA SER A 156 -38.70 -9.44 7.42
C SER A 156 -39.78 -10.14 8.27
N VAL A 157 -39.67 -10.07 9.60
CA VAL A 157 -40.73 -10.50 10.53
C VAL A 157 -41.21 -9.31 11.35
N SER A 158 -42.51 -9.07 11.38
CA SER A 158 -43.11 -7.92 12.08
C SER A 158 -43.40 -8.21 13.56
N ARG A 159 -43.01 -7.25 14.40
CA ARG A 159 -43.67 -6.78 15.64
C ARG A 159 -44.25 -7.83 16.60
N ASN A 160 -43.86 -7.73 17.87
CA ASN A 160 -44.74 -7.02 18.82
C ASN A 160 -44.01 -6.55 20.08
N THR A 161 -44.68 -5.68 20.85
CA THR A 161 -44.17 -5.00 22.03
C THR A 161 -44.61 -5.66 23.33
N SER A 162 -43.68 -5.91 24.25
CA SER A 162 -43.95 -5.90 25.70
C SER A 162 -42.66 -5.67 26.51
N SER A 163 -42.85 -5.25 27.76
CA SER A 163 -41.84 -4.73 28.68
C SER A 163 -41.12 -5.81 29.54
N GLU A 164 -40.21 -5.32 30.39
CA GLU A 164 -39.71 -5.94 31.65
C GLU A 164 -38.37 -6.72 31.64
N ASN A 165 -37.28 -5.97 31.85
CA ASN A 165 -36.50 -5.91 33.11
C ASN A 165 -35.77 -7.17 33.68
N ARG A 166 -34.58 -6.91 34.27
CA ARG A 166 -33.73 -7.76 35.13
C ARG A 166 -33.12 -9.07 34.56
N GLY A 167 -31.79 -9.10 34.53
CA GLY A 167 -31.09 -9.70 35.68
C GLY A 167 -29.99 -10.77 35.46
N SER A 168 -28.74 -10.33 35.55
CA SER A 168 -27.59 -11.02 36.19
C SER A 168 -27.11 -12.42 35.74
N LYS A 169 -25.79 -12.44 35.45
CA LYS A 169 -24.80 -13.53 35.69
C LYS A 169 -24.85 -14.77 34.80
N THR A 170 -23.81 -15.61 34.69
CA THR A 170 -22.31 -15.56 34.72
C THR A 170 -21.87 -17.04 34.50
N VAL A 171 -20.58 -17.30 34.30
CA VAL A 171 -19.91 -18.62 34.33
C VAL A 171 -19.89 -19.37 32.99
N CYS A 172 -18.71 -19.35 32.38
CA CYS A 172 -18.24 -20.29 31.38
C CYS A 172 -17.77 -21.61 32.02
N SER A 173 -17.67 -22.69 31.25
CA SER A 173 -16.81 -23.84 31.53
C SER A 173 -16.55 -24.64 30.25
N SER A 174 -15.33 -25.16 30.10
CA SER A 174 -14.83 -25.78 28.88
C SER A 174 -14.34 -27.20 29.13
N ALA A 175 -14.75 -28.16 28.29
CA ALA A 175 -14.10 -29.45 28.07
C ALA A 175 -14.48 -29.93 26.65
N VAL A 176 -13.58 -30.01 25.66
CA VAL A 176 -12.43 -30.93 25.51
C VAL A 176 -12.86 -32.35 25.10
N SER A 177 -12.83 -32.60 23.79
CA SER A 177 -12.21 -33.77 23.10
C SER A 177 -12.70 -35.21 23.37
N ASN A 178 -12.58 -36.19 22.47
CA ASN A 178 -12.56 -36.31 20.99
C ASN A 178 -12.52 -37.84 20.67
N ASP A 179 -12.58 -38.25 19.38
CA ASP A 179 -12.21 -39.61 18.88
C ASP A 179 -13.09 -40.84 19.30
N LYS A 180 -13.18 -41.97 18.54
CA LYS A 180 -13.08 -42.25 17.08
C LYS A 180 -13.54 -43.71 16.75
N LEU A 181 -13.82 -43.97 15.45
CA LEU A 181 -13.60 -45.25 14.70
C LEU A 181 -14.38 -46.57 14.96
N ARG A 182 -15.28 -46.94 14.02
CA ARG A 182 -15.39 -48.20 13.19
C ARG A 182 -16.87 -48.45 12.74
N LYS A 183 -17.20 -48.76 11.46
CA LYS A 183 -17.07 -50.01 10.63
C LYS A 183 -17.83 -51.21 11.22
N GLN A 184 -18.62 -52.03 10.50
CA GLN A 184 -19.05 -52.13 9.07
C GLN A 184 -20.29 -53.09 8.95
N GLU A 185 -20.99 -53.11 7.79
CA GLU A 185 -21.90 -54.10 7.09
C GLU A 185 -22.49 -55.37 7.81
N GLU A 186 -23.53 -56.11 7.34
CA GLU A 186 -24.37 -56.12 6.10
C GLU A 186 -25.84 -55.59 6.38
N ASP A 187 -27.03 -56.06 5.95
CA ASP A 187 -27.53 -57.16 5.07
C ASP A 187 -28.95 -56.90 4.43
N ARG A 188 -29.46 -57.88 3.67
CA ARG A 188 -30.68 -58.05 2.84
C ARG A 188 -32.06 -57.69 3.43
N GLY A 189 -32.96 -57.23 2.53
CA GLY A 189 -33.98 -58.16 1.99
C GLY A 189 -35.45 -57.70 1.76
N ASN A 190 -35.86 -57.57 0.48
CA ASN A 190 -37.23 -57.76 -0.09
C ASN A 190 -38.42 -56.85 0.36
N ASN A 191 -39.53 -56.68 -0.39
CA ASN A 191 -39.80 -56.66 -1.86
C ASN A 191 -41.26 -56.15 -2.15
N VAL A 192 -41.54 -55.69 -3.38
CA VAL A 192 -42.86 -55.48 -4.07
C VAL A 192 -43.88 -54.42 -3.57
N GLY A 193 -44.26 -53.51 -4.48
CA GLY A 193 -45.63 -52.95 -4.62
C GLY A 193 -45.92 -51.61 -3.92
N ASN A 194 -46.64 -50.64 -4.50
CA ASN A 194 -47.50 -50.62 -5.70
C ASN A 194 -47.49 -49.21 -6.38
N ALA A 195 -48.13 -49.06 -7.55
CA ALA A 195 -48.26 -47.78 -8.29
C ALA A 195 -49.15 -46.75 -7.54
N THR A 196 -49.11 -45.42 -7.81
CA THR A 196 -49.55 -44.77 -9.07
C THR A 196 -49.23 -43.25 -9.08
N THR A 197 -49.24 -42.64 -10.27
CA THR A 197 -49.36 -41.19 -10.58
C THR A 197 -48.20 -40.22 -10.31
N SER A 198 -47.57 -39.80 -11.42
CA SER A 198 -47.17 -38.41 -11.77
C SER A 198 -46.51 -37.53 -10.71
N ASN A 199 -45.21 -37.26 -10.88
CA ASN A 199 -44.65 -35.95 -10.54
C ASN A 199 -43.52 -35.53 -11.51
N THR A 200 -43.07 -34.27 -11.39
CA THR A 200 -42.19 -33.58 -12.33
C THR A 200 -40.80 -34.19 -12.50
N LYS A 201 -40.27 -34.14 -13.74
CA LYS A 201 -38.93 -34.62 -14.08
C LYS A 201 -37.87 -33.58 -13.70
N ALA A 202 -37.33 -33.68 -12.49
CA ALA A 202 -36.09 -33.01 -12.14
C ALA A 202 -34.90 -33.61 -12.91
N THR A 203 -33.91 -32.77 -13.22
CA THR A 203 -32.57 -33.17 -13.71
C THR A 203 -31.51 -32.39 -12.93
N PRO A 204 -30.26 -32.91 -12.82
CA PRO A 204 -29.42 -32.62 -11.66
C PRO A 204 -28.94 -31.17 -11.53
N MET A 205 -28.77 -30.77 -10.28
CA MET A 205 -28.12 -29.53 -9.87
C MET A 205 -26.61 -29.65 -10.11
N ASP A 206 -26.12 -29.08 -11.21
CA ASP A 206 -24.69 -28.82 -11.39
C ASP A 206 -24.30 -27.60 -10.55
N SER A 207 -23.29 -27.74 -9.70
CA SER A 207 -22.94 -26.76 -8.68
C SER A 207 -22.00 -25.68 -9.25
N ALA A 208 -22.50 -24.94 -10.24
CA ALA A 208 -21.90 -23.68 -10.65
C ALA A 208 -21.85 -22.74 -9.44
N LYS A 209 -20.65 -22.43 -8.97
CA LYS A 209 -20.44 -21.28 -8.09
C LYS A 209 -20.66 -20.03 -8.94
N GLU A 210 -21.82 -19.40 -8.79
CA GLU A 210 -21.98 -18.02 -9.23
C GLU A 210 -21.12 -17.14 -8.32
N ASP A 211 -19.87 -16.91 -8.73
CA ASP A 211 -19.01 -15.88 -8.17
C ASP A 211 -19.68 -14.53 -8.43
N VAL A 212 -20.48 -14.07 -7.45
CA VAL A 212 -21.27 -12.84 -7.54
C VAL A 212 -20.33 -11.69 -7.85
N GLU A 213 -20.45 -11.13 -9.06
CA GLU A 213 -19.53 -10.15 -9.66
C GLU A 213 -19.67 -8.77 -8.97
N VAL A 214 -19.29 -8.68 -7.69
CA VAL A 214 -19.36 -7.47 -6.85
C VAL A 214 -18.49 -6.35 -7.40
N CYS A 215 -18.93 -5.10 -7.22
CA CYS A 215 -18.17 -3.92 -7.64
C CYS A 215 -16.89 -3.78 -6.79
N PRO A 216 -15.69 -3.86 -7.38
CA PRO A 216 -14.42 -3.80 -6.63
C PRO A 216 -14.15 -2.49 -5.88
N ILE A 217 -14.87 -1.42 -6.23
CA ILE A 217 -14.66 -0.07 -5.67
C ILE A 217 -15.50 0.17 -4.41
N CYS A 218 -16.66 -0.49 -4.28
CA CYS A 218 -17.57 -0.31 -3.14
C CYS A 218 -18.03 -1.63 -2.49
N LEU A 219 -17.48 -2.77 -2.95
CA LEU A 219 -17.61 -4.12 -2.39
C LEU A 219 -19.06 -4.64 -2.22
N VAL A 220 -19.99 -4.08 -2.99
CA VAL A 220 -21.41 -4.48 -3.05
C VAL A 220 -21.80 -4.86 -4.49
N PRO A 221 -22.92 -5.59 -4.71
CA PRO A 221 -23.41 -5.92 -6.04
C PRO A 221 -23.56 -4.67 -6.95
N PRO A 222 -23.16 -4.71 -8.23
CA PRO A 222 -23.05 -3.50 -9.05
C PRO A 222 -24.38 -2.80 -9.36
N THR A 223 -24.59 -1.63 -8.74
CA THR A 223 -25.69 -0.71 -9.09
C THR A 223 -25.40 -0.03 -10.43
N GLU A 224 -26.32 -0.15 -11.40
CA GLU A 224 -26.08 0.24 -12.80
C GLU A 224 -24.76 -0.36 -13.33
N ALA A 225 -24.70 -1.70 -13.42
CA ALA A 225 -23.49 -2.43 -13.78
C ALA A 225 -22.87 -1.95 -15.10
N ARG A 226 -21.65 -1.39 -15.04
CA ARG A 226 -20.88 -0.91 -16.19
C ARG A 226 -19.64 -1.78 -16.39
N ARG A 227 -19.62 -2.53 -17.51
CA ARG A 227 -18.47 -3.33 -17.95
C ARG A 227 -17.53 -2.49 -18.82
N LEU A 228 -16.24 -2.46 -18.50
CA LEU A 228 -15.24 -1.69 -19.26
C LEU A 228 -14.82 -2.41 -20.55
N GLU A 229 -14.71 -1.69 -21.66
CA GLU A 229 -14.69 -2.29 -22.99
C GLU A 229 -13.45 -3.11 -23.34
N LYS A 230 -12.25 -2.72 -22.88
CA LYS A 230 -11.00 -3.39 -23.24
C LYS A 230 -10.71 -4.60 -22.35
N CYS A 231 -10.82 -4.42 -21.04
CA CYS A 231 -10.45 -5.41 -20.02
C CYS A 231 -11.63 -6.17 -19.41
N LYS A 232 -12.88 -5.87 -19.82
CA LYS A 232 -14.12 -6.56 -19.43
C LYS A 232 -14.46 -6.59 -17.92
N HIS A 233 -13.72 -5.88 -17.06
CA HIS A 233 -14.04 -5.71 -15.64
C HIS A 233 -15.35 -4.93 -15.41
N VAL A 234 -16.09 -5.27 -14.36
CA VAL A 234 -17.39 -4.67 -13.98
C VAL A 234 -17.30 -3.85 -12.70
N PHE A 235 -18.06 -2.76 -12.66
CA PHE A 235 -18.21 -1.84 -11.55
C PHE A 235 -19.64 -1.28 -11.52
N CYS A 236 -20.05 -0.63 -10.42
CA CYS A 236 -21.18 0.31 -10.48
C CYS A 236 -20.84 1.47 -11.41
N ARG A 237 -21.78 1.95 -12.23
CA ARG A 237 -21.54 3.05 -13.18
C ARG A 237 -20.92 4.28 -12.50
N ALA A 238 -21.52 4.75 -11.41
CA ALA A 238 -21.04 5.93 -10.67
C ALA A 238 -19.64 5.73 -10.04
N CYS A 239 -19.28 4.49 -9.66
CA CYS A 239 -17.98 4.19 -9.08
C CYS A 239 -16.88 4.27 -10.13
N VAL A 240 -17.08 3.66 -11.30
CA VAL A 240 -16.06 3.67 -12.37
C VAL A 240 -15.99 5.01 -13.10
N GLU A 241 -17.10 5.75 -13.21
CA GLU A 241 -17.07 7.12 -13.73
C GLU A 241 -16.23 8.05 -12.84
N ARG A 242 -16.41 8.00 -11.51
CA ARG A 242 -15.58 8.77 -10.57
C ARG A 242 -14.11 8.34 -10.62
N ALA A 243 -13.85 7.03 -10.64
CA ALA A 243 -12.48 6.54 -10.71
C ALA A 243 -11.76 6.96 -12.00
N LEU A 244 -12.44 6.88 -13.16
CA LEU A 244 -11.90 7.30 -14.45
C LEU A 244 -11.69 8.82 -14.58
N GLN A 245 -12.42 9.63 -13.80
CA GLN A 245 -12.17 11.08 -13.68
C GLN A 245 -10.89 11.39 -12.90
N ILE A 246 -10.51 10.55 -11.94
CA ILE A 246 -9.29 10.73 -11.11
C ILE A 246 -8.06 10.16 -11.83
N ARG A 247 -8.16 8.92 -12.33
CA ARG A 247 -7.12 8.25 -13.13
C ARG A 247 -7.81 7.54 -14.30
N PRO A 248 -7.54 7.88 -15.57
CA PRO A 248 -8.25 7.31 -16.72
C PRO A 248 -7.74 5.90 -17.08
N ALA A 249 -7.84 4.97 -16.13
CA ALA A 249 -7.44 3.57 -16.22
C ALA A 249 -8.36 2.68 -15.38
N CYS A 250 -8.44 1.38 -15.69
CA CYS A 250 -9.24 0.42 -14.94
C CYS A 250 -8.73 0.26 -13.49
N PRO A 251 -9.56 0.50 -12.45
CA PRO A 251 -9.13 0.37 -11.06
C PRO A 251 -8.73 -1.05 -10.62
N LEU A 252 -9.09 -2.09 -11.38
CA LEU A 252 -8.65 -3.47 -11.11
C LEU A 252 -7.31 -3.86 -11.74
N CYS A 253 -6.94 -3.26 -12.88
CA CYS A 253 -5.83 -3.79 -13.71
C CYS A 253 -5.01 -2.74 -14.45
N SER A 254 -5.21 -1.45 -14.18
CA SER A 254 -4.52 -0.31 -14.81
C SER A 254 -4.60 -0.18 -16.34
N GLU A 255 -5.43 -0.99 -17.03
CA GLU A 255 -5.70 -0.84 -18.48
C GLU A 255 -6.21 0.59 -18.78
N PRO A 256 -5.55 1.39 -19.64
CA PRO A 256 -5.88 2.80 -19.84
C PRO A 256 -7.16 3.01 -20.68
N TYR A 257 -8.03 3.92 -20.25
CA TYR A 257 -9.26 4.33 -20.94
C TYR A 257 -9.26 5.78 -21.44
N GLY A 258 -8.20 6.54 -21.13
CA GLY A 258 -7.95 7.86 -21.67
C GLY A 258 -6.46 8.18 -21.66
N GLN A 259 -6.10 9.40 -22.01
CA GLN A 259 -4.73 9.89 -21.85
C GLN A 259 -4.49 10.20 -20.35
N MET A 260 -3.50 9.56 -19.74
CA MET A 260 -3.04 9.97 -18.41
C MET A 260 -2.33 11.33 -18.52
N GLU A 261 -2.63 12.24 -17.60
CA GLU A 261 -1.86 13.46 -17.34
C GLU A 261 -1.45 13.43 -15.86
N GLY A 262 -0.19 13.78 -15.56
CA GLY A 262 0.31 13.89 -14.19
C GLY A 262 0.32 15.34 -13.68
N ASN A 263 0.96 15.52 -12.52
CA ASN A 263 1.04 16.79 -11.79
C ASN A 263 2.46 17.38 -11.73
N GLN A 264 3.38 16.99 -12.62
CA GLN A 264 4.62 17.75 -12.85
C GLN A 264 4.31 19.25 -13.10
N PRO A 265 5.05 20.21 -12.53
CA PRO A 265 4.80 21.64 -12.78
C PRO A 265 4.88 22.01 -14.27
N ARG A 266 3.94 22.84 -14.73
CA ARG A 266 3.73 23.12 -16.17
C ARG A 266 4.86 23.92 -16.82
N ASP A 267 5.59 24.72 -16.04
CA ASP A 267 6.72 25.54 -16.51
C ASP A 267 8.05 24.77 -16.62
N GLY A 268 8.00 23.46 -16.40
CA GLY A 268 9.16 22.56 -16.52
C GLY A 268 9.66 22.42 -17.96
N GLN A 269 10.98 22.48 -18.13
CA GLN A 269 11.66 22.30 -19.41
C GLN A 269 12.43 20.98 -19.45
N MET A 270 12.42 20.34 -20.62
CA MET A 270 13.25 19.17 -20.96
C MET A 270 14.06 19.52 -22.20
N SER A 271 15.38 19.49 -22.10
CA SER A 271 16.29 19.60 -23.23
C SER A 271 17.13 18.33 -23.38
N VAL A 272 17.66 18.12 -24.59
CA VAL A 272 18.34 16.87 -24.97
C VAL A 272 19.53 17.22 -25.85
N ARG A 273 20.69 16.58 -25.62
CA ARG A 273 21.85 16.65 -26.51
C ARG A 273 22.54 15.29 -26.64
N THR A 274 23.02 14.97 -27.84
CA THR A 274 23.89 13.82 -28.05
C THR A 274 25.35 14.23 -27.81
N ILE A 275 26.10 13.36 -27.12
CA ILE A 275 27.53 13.50 -26.81
C ILE A 275 28.25 12.30 -27.46
N PRO A 276 28.73 12.41 -28.71
CA PRO A 276 29.26 11.27 -29.47
C PRO A 276 30.53 10.64 -28.87
N THR A 277 31.31 11.44 -28.14
CA THR A 277 32.61 11.05 -27.55
C THR A 277 32.49 10.53 -26.11
N MET A 278 31.27 10.39 -25.58
CA MET A 278 31.04 9.83 -24.25
C MET A 278 30.31 8.50 -24.37
N HIS A 279 30.88 7.47 -23.76
CA HIS A 279 30.37 6.10 -23.80
C HIS A 279 29.94 5.67 -22.40
N LEU A 280 28.74 5.10 -22.29
CA LEU A 280 28.26 4.53 -21.03
C LEU A 280 28.83 3.11 -20.88
N PRO A 281 29.24 2.68 -19.67
CA PRO A 281 29.61 1.29 -19.40
C PRO A 281 28.51 0.30 -19.83
N GLY A 282 28.88 -0.69 -20.63
CA GLY A 282 27.99 -1.63 -21.31
C GLY A 282 27.51 -1.18 -22.71
N TYR A 283 27.88 0.02 -23.15
CA TYR A 283 27.44 0.65 -24.41
C TYR A 283 28.61 1.32 -25.16
N GLU A 284 29.79 0.69 -25.16
CA GLU A 284 31.06 1.22 -25.70
C GLU A 284 31.08 1.45 -27.23
N ARG A 285 29.99 1.17 -27.94
CA ARG A 285 29.88 1.26 -29.41
C ARG A 285 28.97 2.40 -29.90
N CYS A 286 28.41 3.20 -29.00
CA CYS A 286 27.56 4.35 -29.32
C CYS A 286 27.88 5.53 -28.39
N GLY A 287 27.47 6.74 -28.76
CA GLY A 287 27.58 7.91 -27.90
C GLY A 287 26.63 7.86 -26.70
N THR A 288 26.48 8.99 -26.01
CA THR A 288 25.48 9.17 -24.94
C THR A 288 24.49 10.26 -25.31
N THR A 289 23.20 9.98 -25.20
CA THR A 289 22.16 11.00 -25.11
C THR A 289 22.12 11.53 -23.66
N GLU A 290 22.39 12.81 -23.47
CA GLU A 290 22.13 13.52 -22.21
C GLU A 290 20.75 14.20 -22.28
N ILE A 291 19.96 14.01 -21.23
CA ILE A 291 18.68 14.67 -20.99
C ILE A 291 18.87 15.62 -19.80
N VAL A 292 18.47 16.88 -19.95
CA VAL A 292 18.47 17.87 -18.87
C VAL A 292 17.05 18.33 -18.59
N TYR A 293 16.63 18.16 -17.34
CA TYR A 293 15.37 18.67 -16.82
C TYR A 293 15.63 19.90 -15.95
N ASN A 294 14.89 20.97 -16.21
CA ASN A 294 14.89 22.19 -15.40
C ASN A 294 13.45 22.55 -15.05
N ILE A 295 13.06 22.39 -13.79
CA ILE A 295 11.74 22.76 -13.29
C ILE A 295 11.95 23.87 -12.25
N PRO A 296 11.53 25.13 -12.52
CA PRO A 296 11.72 26.23 -11.58
C PRO A 296 10.86 26.04 -10.33
N SER A 297 11.27 26.67 -9.23
CA SER A 297 10.42 26.87 -8.05
C SER A 297 9.19 27.72 -8.42
N GLY A 298 8.08 27.50 -7.75
CA GLY A 298 6.82 28.20 -8.05
C GLY A 298 5.78 28.04 -6.96
N THR A 299 4.49 28.13 -7.34
CA THR A 299 3.35 27.96 -6.44
C THR A 299 2.54 26.73 -6.84
N GLN A 300 2.08 25.96 -5.85
CA GLN A 300 1.31 24.74 -6.04
C GLN A 300 -0.09 25.05 -6.60
N GLY A 301 -0.37 24.54 -7.79
CA GLY A 301 -1.74 24.45 -8.34
C GLY A 301 -2.61 23.45 -7.56
N ALA A 302 -3.89 23.39 -7.90
CA ALA A 302 -4.89 22.57 -7.20
C ALA A 302 -4.68 21.04 -7.30
N GLU A 303 -3.75 20.58 -8.15
CA GLU A 303 -3.40 19.15 -8.32
C GLU A 303 -2.20 18.66 -7.49
N HIS A 304 -1.72 19.46 -6.53
CA HIS A 304 -0.56 19.17 -5.68
C HIS A 304 -0.94 19.10 -4.19
N PRO A 305 -0.08 18.58 -3.30
CA PRO A 305 -0.44 18.33 -1.89
C PRO A 305 -0.92 19.55 -1.10
N HIS A 306 -0.33 20.73 -1.33
CA HIS A 306 -0.65 21.96 -0.59
C HIS A 306 -0.98 23.13 -1.55
N PRO A 307 -2.19 23.18 -2.14
CA PRO A 307 -2.55 24.21 -3.10
C PRO A 307 -2.36 25.64 -2.56
N GLY A 308 -1.70 26.48 -3.34
CA GLY A 308 -1.34 27.86 -2.96
C GLY A 308 -0.03 28.01 -2.17
N HIS A 309 0.56 26.93 -1.65
CA HIS A 309 1.89 26.98 -1.03
C HIS A 309 2.99 27.11 -2.09
N PRO A 310 4.19 27.63 -1.73
CA PRO A 310 5.35 27.52 -2.60
C PRO A 310 5.75 26.05 -2.84
N TYR A 311 6.63 25.83 -3.80
CA TYR A 311 7.40 24.59 -3.92
C TYR A 311 8.82 24.88 -4.43
N HIS A 312 9.79 24.05 -4.02
CA HIS A 312 11.17 24.13 -4.50
C HIS A 312 11.36 23.32 -5.79
N GLY A 313 11.87 24.00 -6.82
CA GLY A 313 12.18 23.42 -8.12
C GLY A 313 13.34 22.42 -8.10
N THR A 314 13.67 21.88 -9.27
CA THR A 314 14.79 20.94 -9.42
C THR A 314 15.48 21.07 -10.78
N PHE A 315 16.79 20.89 -10.79
CA PHE A 315 17.61 20.73 -11.98
C PHE A 315 18.24 19.34 -11.95
N ARG A 316 18.03 18.52 -12.98
CA ARG A 316 18.51 17.13 -13.02
C ARG A 316 18.98 16.72 -14.40
N THR A 317 20.13 16.06 -14.46
CA THR A 317 20.68 15.45 -15.68
C THR A 317 20.47 13.94 -15.64
N ALA A 318 20.18 13.33 -16.79
CA ALA A 318 20.04 11.88 -16.96
C ALA A 318 20.65 11.40 -18.28
N PHE A 319 21.04 10.13 -18.36
CA PHE A 319 21.81 9.57 -19.46
C PHE A 319 21.18 8.31 -20.08
N LEU A 320 21.12 8.27 -21.41
CA LEU A 320 20.75 7.09 -22.22
C LEU A 320 21.86 6.80 -23.25
N PRO A 321 22.07 5.55 -23.68
CA PRO A 321 22.96 5.26 -24.79
C PRO A 321 22.37 5.78 -26.10
N ASP A 322 23.20 6.41 -26.94
CA ASP A 322 22.81 7.01 -28.23
C ASP A 322 22.67 5.92 -29.32
N ASN A 323 21.72 5.01 -29.12
CA ASN A 323 21.46 3.84 -29.96
C ASN A 323 19.95 3.69 -30.25
N PRO A 324 19.50 2.74 -31.09
CA PRO A 324 18.09 2.62 -31.46
C PRO A 324 17.12 2.37 -30.28
N GLU A 325 17.57 1.69 -29.22
CA GLU A 325 16.76 1.41 -28.02
C GLU A 325 16.73 2.60 -27.06
N GLY A 326 17.90 3.20 -26.74
CA GLY A 326 17.95 4.44 -25.97
C GLY A 326 17.19 5.58 -26.65
N GLY A 327 17.27 5.67 -27.98
CA GLY A 327 16.45 6.57 -28.79
C GLY A 327 14.95 6.25 -28.77
N HIS A 328 14.54 5.00 -28.53
CA HIS A 328 13.14 4.65 -28.27
C HIS A 328 12.70 5.13 -26.89
N VAL A 329 13.47 4.81 -25.85
CA VAL A 329 13.23 5.26 -24.47
C VAL A 329 13.14 6.80 -24.40
N LEU A 330 14.03 7.51 -25.10
CA LEU A 330 14.00 8.97 -25.20
C LEU A 330 12.65 9.50 -25.69
N ARG A 331 12.07 8.92 -26.76
CA ARG A 331 10.76 9.35 -27.29
C ARG A 331 9.63 9.09 -26.30
N LEU A 332 9.71 8.00 -25.53
CA LEU A 332 8.75 7.69 -24.47
C LEU A 332 8.89 8.67 -23.28
N LEU A 333 10.11 9.00 -22.85
CA LEU A 333 10.37 10.01 -21.82
C LEU A 333 9.88 11.41 -22.24
N GLN A 334 10.12 11.81 -23.49
CA GLN A 334 9.57 13.05 -24.06
C GLN A 334 8.03 13.08 -24.04
N ARG A 335 7.39 11.94 -24.36
CA ARG A 335 5.93 11.78 -24.28
C ARG A 335 5.44 11.86 -22.83
N ALA A 336 6.11 11.18 -21.89
CA ALA A 336 5.80 11.22 -20.47
C ALA A 336 5.95 12.63 -19.87
N PHE A 337 7.02 13.34 -20.22
CA PHE A 337 7.27 14.71 -19.77
C PHE A 337 6.19 15.68 -20.30
N LYS A 338 5.82 15.56 -21.58
CA LYS A 338 4.70 16.32 -22.18
C LYS A 338 3.35 15.98 -21.52
N GLN A 339 3.19 14.76 -21.02
CA GLN A 339 2.02 14.32 -20.25
C GLN A 339 2.16 14.56 -18.73
N ARG A 340 3.18 15.32 -18.27
CA ARG A 340 3.42 15.69 -16.87
C ARG A 340 3.68 14.51 -15.91
N LEU A 341 4.16 13.38 -16.44
CA LEU A 341 4.30 12.11 -15.71
C LEU A 341 5.73 11.81 -15.21
N VAL A 342 6.75 12.60 -15.54
CA VAL A 342 8.15 12.33 -15.12
C VAL A 342 8.42 12.81 -13.70
N PHE A 343 7.75 13.89 -13.27
CA PHE A 343 7.88 14.48 -11.94
C PHE A 343 6.53 14.66 -11.24
N THR A 344 6.57 14.95 -9.94
CA THR A 344 5.47 15.42 -9.10
C THR A 344 6.02 16.48 -8.14
N ILE A 345 5.14 17.19 -7.43
CA ILE A 345 5.50 17.84 -6.16
C ILE A 345 5.19 16.88 -5.01
N GLY A 346 6.03 16.86 -3.98
CA GLY A 346 5.82 16.08 -2.76
C GLY A 346 7.09 15.83 -1.96
N THR A 347 7.03 14.86 -1.05
CA THR A 347 8.10 14.44 -0.13
C THR A 347 9.31 13.85 -0.86
N SER A 348 10.51 14.38 -0.60
CA SER A 348 11.76 13.89 -1.18
C SER A 348 12.26 12.61 -0.50
N ARG A 349 12.11 11.46 -1.17
CA ARG A 349 12.52 10.13 -0.67
C ARG A 349 13.98 10.02 -0.20
N THR A 350 14.87 10.93 -0.61
CA THR A 350 16.30 10.93 -0.24
C THR A 350 16.68 11.99 0.80
N THR A 351 15.80 12.95 1.13
CA THR A 351 16.13 14.09 2.00
C THR A 351 15.01 14.51 2.96
N GLY A 352 13.90 13.77 3.03
CA GLY A 352 12.69 14.15 3.75
C GLY A 352 11.90 15.26 3.05
N MET A 353 12.51 16.45 2.90
CA MET A 353 11.92 17.70 2.39
C MET A 353 10.63 17.55 1.56
N ASP A 354 9.53 18.04 2.12
CA ASP A 354 8.24 18.23 1.44
C ASP A 354 8.23 19.48 0.56
N ASP A 355 7.16 19.64 -0.23
CA ASP A 355 6.96 20.76 -1.15
C ASP A 355 8.14 20.95 -2.14
N VAL A 356 8.75 19.84 -2.61
CA VAL A 356 9.81 19.87 -3.63
C VAL A 356 9.46 19.05 -4.87
N VAL A 357 10.16 19.29 -5.99
CA VAL A 357 9.97 18.54 -7.24
C VAL A 357 10.75 17.21 -7.22
N THR A 358 10.02 16.10 -7.24
CA THR A 358 10.53 14.72 -7.10
C THR A 358 10.20 13.86 -8.33
N TRP A 359 10.93 12.76 -8.51
CA TRP A 359 10.66 11.78 -9.59
C TRP A 359 9.34 11.03 -9.36
N ASN A 360 8.59 10.78 -10.43
CA ASN A 360 7.24 10.18 -10.38
C ASN A 360 7.25 8.74 -10.92
N ASP A 361 7.98 7.86 -10.22
CA ASP A 361 8.17 6.41 -10.49
C ASP A 361 8.68 6.01 -11.89
N ILE A 362 9.29 6.94 -12.63
CA ILE A 362 10.02 6.66 -13.87
C ILE A 362 11.51 6.85 -13.57
N HIS A 363 12.24 5.76 -13.38
CA HIS A 363 13.64 5.83 -12.96
C HIS A 363 14.52 6.39 -14.06
N HIS A 364 15.42 7.29 -13.67
CA HIS A 364 16.38 7.93 -14.54
C HIS A 364 17.80 7.63 -14.10
N LYS A 365 18.69 7.41 -15.07
CA LYS A 365 20.13 7.24 -14.81
C LYS A 365 20.81 8.58 -14.67
N THR A 366 20.91 9.08 -13.44
CA THR A 366 21.52 10.37 -13.10
C THR A 366 23.05 10.30 -12.95
N SER A 367 23.64 9.10 -13.04
CA SER A 367 25.08 8.87 -13.07
C SER A 367 25.48 8.10 -14.34
N ILE A 368 26.71 8.31 -14.81
CA ILE A 368 27.32 7.48 -15.88
C ILE A 368 28.08 6.26 -15.32
N HIS A 369 28.24 6.15 -13.99
CA HIS A 369 29.05 5.13 -13.32
C HIS A 369 28.36 4.58 -12.05
N GLY A 370 28.89 3.51 -11.46
CA GLY A 370 28.43 2.98 -10.16
C GLY A 370 27.21 2.05 -10.21
N GLY A 371 26.74 1.69 -11.41
CA GLY A 371 25.68 0.70 -11.61
C GLY A 371 24.33 1.05 -10.98
N PRO A 372 23.44 0.05 -10.78
CA PRO A 372 22.06 0.29 -10.32
C PRO A 372 21.98 1.04 -8.99
N MET A 373 22.84 0.70 -8.02
CA MET A 373 22.83 1.25 -6.66
C MET A 373 23.17 2.74 -6.58
N LEU A 374 23.93 3.27 -7.55
CA LEU A 374 24.28 4.69 -7.63
C LEU A 374 23.59 5.39 -8.81
N TYR A 375 22.42 4.88 -9.21
CA TYR A 375 21.59 5.42 -10.30
C TYR A 375 22.36 5.59 -11.62
N GLY A 376 23.30 4.70 -11.91
CA GLY A 376 24.18 4.78 -13.07
C GLY A 376 24.45 3.46 -13.77
N TYR A 377 25.50 3.44 -14.59
CA TYR A 377 25.86 2.33 -15.46
C TYR A 377 27.11 1.59 -14.93
N PRO A 378 27.33 0.31 -15.31
CA PRO A 378 26.47 -0.53 -16.17
C PRO A 378 25.20 -1.00 -15.45
N ASP A 379 24.09 -1.08 -16.18
CA ASP A 379 22.82 -1.69 -15.75
C ASP A 379 22.14 -2.27 -17.01
N PRO A 380 22.28 -3.58 -17.28
CA PRO A 380 21.81 -4.19 -18.51
C PRO A 380 20.27 -4.22 -18.61
N ASP A 381 19.58 -4.30 -17.48
CA ASP A 381 18.12 -4.38 -17.42
C ASP A 381 17.42 -3.01 -17.45
N TYR A 382 18.17 -1.90 -17.37
CA TYR A 382 17.59 -0.56 -17.23
C TYR A 382 16.64 -0.17 -18.37
N LEU A 383 17.06 -0.34 -19.63
CA LEU A 383 16.24 0.11 -20.77
C LEU A 383 14.92 -0.66 -20.85
N LYS A 384 14.92 -1.95 -20.54
CA LYS A 384 13.70 -2.76 -20.39
C LYS A 384 12.84 -2.25 -19.23
N ARG A 385 13.42 -2.12 -18.04
CA ARG A 385 12.72 -1.75 -16.81
C ARG A 385 12.04 -0.38 -16.90
N VAL A 386 12.71 0.62 -17.48
CA VAL A 386 12.10 1.95 -17.66
C VAL A 386 10.97 1.92 -18.71
N GLN A 387 11.01 1.04 -19.73
CA GLN A 387 9.88 0.82 -20.64
C GLN A 387 8.68 0.15 -19.96
N GLU A 388 8.91 -0.67 -18.93
CA GLU A 388 7.86 -1.28 -18.12
C GLU A 388 7.23 -0.24 -17.16
N GLU A 389 8.03 0.61 -16.53
CA GLU A 389 7.60 1.76 -15.72
C GLU A 389 6.77 2.77 -16.54
N LEU A 390 7.27 3.14 -17.73
CA LEU A 390 6.57 4.00 -18.69
C LEU A 390 5.22 3.40 -19.11
N ARG A 391 5.17 2.09 -19.41
CA ARG A 391 3.92 1.37 -19.72
C ARG A 391 2.93 1.41 -18.56
N ALA A 392 3.37 1.28 -17.31
CA ALA A 392 2.52 1.40 -16.11
C ALA A 392 1.95 2.82 -15.89
N LYS A 393 2.64 3.85 -16.43
CA LYS A 393 2.18 5.25 -16.52
C LYS A 393 1.40 5.55 -17.82
N GLY A 394 1.06 4.53 -18.62
CA GLY A 394 0.25 4.68 -19.85
C GLY A 394 1.01 5.12 -21.10
N ILE A 395 2.33 5.06 -21.08
CA ILE A 395 3.21 5.48 -22.17
C ILE A 395 3.62 4.27 -23.01
N PHE A 396 3.42 4.41 -24.33
CA PHE A 396 3.69 3.40 -25.37
C PHE A 396 4.36 4.08 -26.58
#